data_AF-A0A7W5YLF4-F1
#
_entry.id   AF-A0A7W5YLF4-F1
#
_cell.length_a   1.000
_cell.length_b   1.000
_cell.length_c   1.000
_cell.angle_alpha   90.00
_cell.angle_beta   90.00
_cell.angle_gamma   90.00
#
_symmetry.space_group_name_H-M   'P 1'
#
loop_
_entity.id
_entity.type
_entity.pdbx_description
1 polymer ?
#
loop_
_entity_poly.entity_id
_entity_poly.type
_entity_poly.pdbx_seq_one_letter_code
_entity_poly.pdbx_strand_id
1 'polypeptide(L)'
;MAVEASSIIAVRVADADGVYKELPWNPTTRYLIRDDKPYLDVLVRGPLLNARMDLKDESKLRDLKEIQESGARWQRWDLETYLARFRRFGEINLELKVPKNSALRCYIIPTALLDLRDVIAMVDDIESELGIVAAWDVDSPKPERSWSRGTDRKGSITALEIIREASEELAAAASLRREPFIELGPRSRRNLPLPENAVVSHWAARRCAQLRDCAAACMAEIQSLEDRATRGHAERRRERIEERLATLISVKMELEDLTSIIARFGNDSTELNTLVYPTPLFHRDHRLRLLLRAFSPLMSEAIAESEALRSRYPPIFLTKLWEFWGAVWLVKVFRELGFAGHCITELKKAPDACSWRLRKGDMQIELDFEAEPNYVDYSKIPPSHERAVPVLEWAALNQEMDPERPFLGLEEKCTPDYLLRITVGDERILVVGDATLASAEHHHKDPKPKTVEKYRRTLGWSVDGGIVRCHPMGGFVIFPPPSSSWKEFEVIPGAADCVIFAPGPRDSEIAKHRLLSLLGAISPNLKANLEP
;
A
#
# COMPACT_ATOMS: atom_id res chain seq x y z
N MET A 1 -0.70 -3.71 50.67
CA MET A 1 -1.29 -2.58 49.92
C MET A 1 -1.61 -3.07 48.51
N ALA A 2 -2.87 -2.96 48.08
CA ALA A 2 -3.24 -3.33 46.70
C ALA A 2 -2.65 -2.28 45.76
N VAL A 3 -1.83 -2.69 44.80
CA VAL A 3 -1.36 -1.80 43.72
C VAL A 3 -2.59 -1.44 42.90
N GLU A 4 -2.97 -0.16 42.87
CA GLU A 4 -4.08 0.29 42.02
C GLU A 4 -3.82 -0.15 40.56
N ALA A 5 -4.83 -0.78 39.96
CA ALA A 5 -4.75 -1.18 38.56
C ALA A 5 -4.62 0.06 37.67
N SER A 6 -3.72 0.00 36.69
CA SER A 6 -3.55 1.08 35.72
C SER A 6 -4.86 1.34 34.96
N SER A 7 -5.28 2.60 34.90
CA SER A 7 -6.50 3.02 34.20
C SER A 7 -6.28 4.36 33.49
N ILE A 8 -6.92 4.52 32.33
CA ILE A 8 -6.90 5.77 31.57
C ILE A 8 -8.14 6.57 31.95
N ILE A 9 -7.95 7.83 32.35
CA ILE A 9 -9.02 8.71 32.85
C ILE A 9 -9.51 9.65 31.74
N ALA A 10 -8.56 10.30 31.08
CA ALA A 10 -8.83 11.36 30.13
C ALA A 10 -7.81 11.32 28.99
N VAL A 11 -8.15 12.03 27.93
CA VAL A 11 -7.33 12.20 26.75
C VAL A 11 -7.28 13.67 26.41
N ARG A 12 -6.11 14.17 26.02
CA ARG A 12 -5.90 15.52 25.55
C ARG A 12 -5.47 15.48 24.09
N VAL A 13 -6.23 16.15 23.24
CA VAL A 13 -6.00 16.28 21.79
C VAL A 13 -6.09 17.72 21.35
N ALA A 14 -5.41 18.05 20.25
CA ALA A 14 -5.58 19.34 19.60
C ALA A 14 -6.84 19.33 18.71
N ASP A 15 -7.71 20.32 18.90
CA ASP A 15 -8.93 20.51 18.11
C ASP A 15 -8.64 21.10 16.72
N ALA A 16 -9.69 21.33 15.91
CA ALA A 16 -9.60 21.91 14.57
C ALA A 16 -8.96 23.32 14.51
N ASP A 17 -8.96 24.05 15.62
CA ASP A 17 -8.27 25.35 15.74
C ASP A 17 -6.86 25.22 16.35
N GLY A 18 -6.41 23.99 16.60
CA GLY A 18 -5.13 23.68 17.25
C GLY A 18 -5.13 23.89 18.77
N VAL A 19 -6.25 24.29 19.37
CA VAL A 19 -6.40 24.42 20.83
C VAL A 19 -6.54 23.05 21.48
N TYR A 20 -5.84 22.80 22.59
CA TYR A 20 -5.94 21.51 23.29
C TYR A 20 -7.26 21.42 24.05
N LYS A 21 -7.92 20.28 23.89
CA LYS A 21 -9.14 19.92 24.60
C LYS A 21 -8.95 18.62 25.35
N GLU A 22 -9.35 18.64 26.62
CA GLU A 22 -9.43 17.44 27.44
C GLU A 22 -10.80 16.79 27.25
N LEU A 23 -10.78 15.49 27.01
CA LEU A 23 -11.94 14.65 26.76
C LEU A 23 -11.91 13.47 27.72
N PRO A 24 -13.07 12.99 28.20
CA PRO A 24 -13.11 11.75 28.97
C PRO A 24 -12.60 10.59 28.12
N TRP A 25 -11.86 9.67 28.73
CA TRP A 25 -11.40 8.47 28.04
C TRP A 25 -12.58 7.55 27.71
N ASN A 26 -12.63 7.09 26.46
CA ASN A 26 -13.54 6.05 26.02
C ASN A 26 -12.77 5.06 25.12
N PRO A 27 -12.70 3.77 25.48
CA PRO A 27 -11.94 2.77 24.74
C PRO A 27 -12.50 2.46 23.34
N THR A 28 -13.73 2.89 23.05
CA THR A 28 -14.35 2.75 21.73
C THR A 28 -14.20 3.98 20.85
N THR A 29 -13.75 5.10 21.42
CA THR A 29 -13.59 6.37 20.70
C THR A 29 -12.27 6.39 19.95
N ARG A 30 -12.33 6.84 18.70
CA ARG A 30 -11.17 7.20 17.90
C ARG A 30 -10.94 8.69 18.05
N TYR A 31 -9.81 9.07 18.62
CA TYR A 31 -9.50 10.47 18.84
C TYR A 31 -8.90 11.06 17.56
N LEU A 32 -9.44 12.19 17.11
CA LEU A 32 -8.94 12.89 15.94
C LEU A 32 -7.59 13.54 16.31
N ILE A 33 -6.58 13.28 15.49
CA ILE A 33 -5.25 13.86 15.62
C ILE A 33 -4.91 14.53 14.30
N ARG A 34 -4.35 15.74 14.37
CA ARG A 34 -3.83 16.44 13.20
C ARG A 34 -2.37 16.06 12.99
N ASP A 35 -1.93 15.91 11.75
CA ASP A 35 -0.54 15.55 11.47
C ASP A 35 0.48 16.69 11.68
N ASP A 36 0.02 17.92 11.93
CA ASP A 36 0.82 19.05 12.44
C ASP A 36 0.98 19.03 13.97
N LYS A 37 0.16 18.24 14.67
CA LYS A 37 0.23 17.96 16.11
C LYS A 37 0.07 16.46 16.36
N PRO A 38 1.00 15.64 15.87
CA PRO A 38 0.85 14.19 15.70
C PRO A 38 1.03 13.41 17.01
N TYR A 39 0.23 13.71 18.03
CA TYR A 39 0.31 12.99 19.31
C TYR A 39 -1.01 12.91 20.07
N LEU A 40 -1.12 11.87 20.89
CA LEU A 40 -2.21 11.66 21.85
C LEU A 40 -1.65 11.76 23.27
N ASP A 41 -2.13 12.72 24.05
CA ASP A 41 -1.81 12.76 25.48
C ASP A 41 -2.90 12.00 26.24
N VAL A 42 -2.52 11.08 27.12
CA VAL A 42 -3.42 10.25 27.92
C VAL A 42 -3.12 10.39 29.40
N LEU A 43 -4.15 10.65 30.21
CA LEU A 43 -4.05 10.81 31.65
C LEU A 43 -4.26 9.44 32.31
N VAL A 44 -3.27 8.99 33.07
CA VAL A 44 -3.20 7.64 33.61
C VAL A 44 -3.17 7.67 35.13
N ARG A 45 -4.02 6.87 35.77
CA ARG A 45 -3.96 6.60 37.22
C ARG A 45 -3.33 5.23 37.46
N GLY A 46 -2.40 5.17 38.41
CA GLY A 46 -1.63 3.96 38.73
C GLY A 46 -0.34 3.82 37.89
N PRO A 47 0.09 2.58 37.60
CA PRO A 47 1.27 2.33 36.77
C PRO A 47 1.12 2.90 35.34
N LEU A 48 2.24 3.34 34.76
CA LEU A 48 2.27 3.84 33.37
C LEU A 48 1.88 2.74 32.37
N LEU A 49 1.25 3.17 31.27
CA LEU A 49 0.87 2.34 30.15
C LEU A 49 2.10 1.78 29.43
N ASN A 50 1.95 0.55 28.94
CA ASN A 50 2.96 -0.13 28.12
C ASN A 50 2.30 -0.69 26.86
N ALA A 51 2.94 -0.53 25.70
CA ALA A 51 2.48 -1.11 24.44
C ALA A 51 2.77 -2.62 24.35
N ARG A 52 1.98 -3.36 23.57
CA ARG A 52 2.20 -4.81 23.28
C ARG A 52 3.24 -5.04 22.19
N MET A 53 3.31 -4.15 21.20
CA MET A 53 4.29 -4.20 20.12
C MET A 53 4.93 -2.82 19.98
N ASP A 54 6.25 -2.80 19.88
CA ASP A 54 6.95 -1.66 19.29
C ASP A 54 6.66 -1.71 17.80
N LEU A 55 5.78 -0.84 17.31
CA LEU A 55 5.82 -0.41 15.91
C LEU A 55 7.25 0.09 15.69
N LYS A 56 8.08 -0.73 15.02
CA LYS A 56 9.52 -0.53 14.73
C LYS A 56 10.01 0.86 15.14
N ASP A 57 10.53 0.98 16.36
CA ASP A 57 11.23 2.11 16.96
C ASP A 57 10.60 3.53 16.97
N GLU A 58 9.46 3.80 16.34
CA GLU A 58 9.06 5.19 16.02
C GLU A 58 7.79 5.72 16.73
N SER A 59 7.08 4.91 17.54
CA SER A 59 5.93 5.40 18.33
C SER A 59 5.96 4.93 19.79
N LYS A 60 6.67 5.65 20.65
CA LYS A 60 6.85 5.30 22.07
C LYS A 60 5.93 6.11 22.97
N LEU A 61 5.36 5.47 24.00
CA LEU A 61 4.65 6.14 25.09
C LEU A 61 5.67 6.81 26.02
N ARG A 62 5.69 8.14 26.08
CA ARG A 62 6.61 8.94 26.89
C ARG A 62 5.89 9.52 28.10
N ASP A 63 6.47 9.43 29.30
CA ASP A 63 5.95 10.11 30.50
C ASP A 63 6.22 11.62 30.40
N LEU A 64 5.18 12.44 30.46
CA LEU A 64 5.31 13.90 30.43
C LEU A 64 5.70 14.50 31.78
N LYS A 65 5.70 13.70 32.86
CA LYS A 65 6.02 14.11 34.24
C LYS A 65 5.10 15.21 34.80
N GLU A 66 3.99 15.49 34.14
CA GLU A 66 2.92 16.36 34.62
C GLU A 66 2.05 15.57 35.61
N ILE A 67 2.17 15.87 36.91
CA ILE A 67 1.45 15.19 37.99
C ILE A 67 0.21 16.02 38.36
N GLN A 68 -0.97 15.38 38.41
CA GLN A 68 -2.17 15.98 38.97
C GLN A 68 -2.34 15.66 40.47
N GLU A 69 -3.14 16.46 41.16
CA GLU A 69 -3.43 16.35 42.61
C GLU A 69 -3.91 14.97 43.06
N SER A 70 -4.41 14.14 42.13
CA SER A 70 -4.87 12.75 42.39
C SER A 70 -3.81 11.66 42.16
N GLY A 71 -2.55 12.02 41.94
CA GLY A 71 -1.46 11.07 41.61
C GLY A 71 -1.52 10.53 40.17
N ALA A 72 -2.43 11.04 39.34
CA ALA A 72 -2.51 10.75 37.91
C ALA A 72 -1.40 11.48 37.15
N ARG A 73 -0.91 10.86 36.06
CA ARG A 73 0.18 11.37 35.24
C ARG A 73 -0.16 11.32 33.75
N TRP A 74 0.27 12.33 33.01
CA TRP A 74 0.14 12.36 31.57
C TRP A 74 1.23 11.55 30.88
N GLN A 75 0.84 10.73 29.91
CA GLN A 75 1.74 10.10 28.95
C GLN A 75 1.41 10.57 27.54
N ARG A 76 2.42 10.73 26.70
CA ARG A 76 2.29 11.05 25.29
C ARG A 76 2.54 9.83 24.43
N TRP A 77 1.57 9.48 23.59
CA TRP A 77 1.81 8.66 22.42
C TRP A 77 2.19 9.56 21.25
N ASP A 78 3.47 9.53 20.90
CA ASP A 78 4.05 10.38 19.85
C ASP A 78 4.05 9.62 18.51
N LEU A 79 3.45 10.21 17.49
CA LEU A 79 3.37 9.69 16.12
C LEU A 79 4.17 10.55 15.13
N GLU A 80 4.92 11.56 15.59
CA GLU A 80 5.59 12.53 14.72
C GLU A 80 6.51 11.86 13.70
N THR A 81 7.44 11.02 14.16
CA THR A 81 8.39 10.33 13.27
C THR A 81 7.68 9.40 12.29
N TYR A 82 6.69 8.64 12.78
CA TYR A 82 5.91 7.72 11.95
C TYR A 82 5.14 8.48 10.86
N LEU A 83 4.41 9.53 11.23
CA LEU A 83 3.60 10.32 10.29
C LEU A 83 4.46 11.16 9.37
N ALA A 84 5.62 11.62 9.81
CA ALA A 84 6.56 12.30 8.94
C ALA A 84 7.07 11.41 7.82
N ARG A 85 7.24 10.10 8.07
CA ARG A 85 7.77 9.13 7.10
C ARG A 85 6.69 8.50 6.22
N PHE A 86 5.58 8.08 6.82
CA PHE A 86 4.55 7.28 6.14
C PHE A 86 3.32 8.09 5.73
N ARG A 87 3.27 9.39 6.11
CA ARG A 87 2.19 10.38 5.84
C ARG A 87 0.85 9.70 5.52
N ARG A 88 0.24 9.19 6.60
CA ARG A 88 -0.98 8.39 6.54
C ARG A 88 -2.19 9.25 6.86
N PHE A 89 -3.22 9.14 6.05
CA PHE A 89 -4.57 9.56 6.42
C PHE A 89 -5.33 8.34 6.94
N GLY A 90 -5.99 8.45 8.09
CA GLY A 90 -6.80 7.37 8.64
C GLY A 90 -6.35 6.80 9.98
N GLU A 91 -6.83 5.60 10.30
CA GLU A 91 -6.74 5.02 11.65
C GLU A 91 -5.37 4.44 11.98
N ILE A 92 -4.90 4.76 13.18
CA ILE A 92 -3.71 4.17 13.81
C ILE A 92 -4.10 3.68 15.19
N ASN A 93 -3.73 2.45 15.51
CA ASN A 93 -4.02 1.79 16.77
C ASN A 93 -2.74 1.35 17.47
N LEU A 94 -2.70 1.58 18.79
CA LEU A 94 -1.65 1.06 19.67
C LEU A 94 -2.27 0.09 20.68
N GLU A 95 -1.99 -1.19 20.54
CA GLU A 95 -2.41 -2.18 21.51
C GLU A 95 -1.63 -2.04 22.83
N LEU A 96 -2.35 -2.02 23.95
CA LEU A 96 -1.76 -1.89 25.28
C LEU A 96 -1.58 -3.25 25.94
N LYS A 97 -0.41 -3.44 26.55
CA LYS A 97 -0.10 -4.54 27.46
C LYS A 97 -0.74 -4.29 28.83
N VAL A 98 -0.75 -3.03 29.25
CA VAL A 98 -1.33 -2.53 30.50
C VAL A 98 -2.04 -1.20 30.20
N PRO A 99 -3.36 -1.08 30.50
CA PRO A 99 -4.27 -2.14 30.94
C PRO A 99 -4.50 -3.20 29.85
N LYS A 100 -4.82 -4.43 30.27
CA LYS A 100 -5.09 -5.55 29.34
C LYS A 100 -6.34 -5.25 28.52
N ASN A 101 -6.38 -5.77 27.29
CA ASN A 101 -7.52 -5.65 26.36
C ASN A 101 -7.95 -4.20 26.07
N SER A 102 -6.99 -3.28 26.13
CA SER A 102 -7.20 -1.87 25.80
C SER A 102 -6.29 -1.49 24.63
N ALA A 103 -6.73 -0.54 23.82
CA ALA A 103 -5.94 0.03 22.74
C ALA A 103 -6.16 1.53 22.70
N LEU A 104 -5.11 2.29 22.41
CA LEU A 104 -5.26 3.69 22.02
C LEU A 104 -5.61 3.72 20.54
N ARG A 105 -6.62 4.51 20.18
CA ARG A 105 -7.15 4.57 18.81
C ARG A 105 -7.20 6.01 18.37
N CYS A 106 -6.51 6.30 17.28
CA CYS A 106 -6.44 7.64 16.71
C CYS A 106 -6.80 7.61 15.24
N TYR A 107 -7.34 8.73 14.78
CA TYR A 107 -7.62 8.96 13.37
C TYR A 107 -6.89 10.23 12.94
N ILE A 108 -5.98 10.09 11.98
CA ILE A 108 -5.11 11.17 11.55
C ILE A 108 -5.83 12.02 10.50
N ILE A 109 -5.73 13.34 10.61
CA ILE A 109 -6.22 14.34 9.66
C ILE A 109 -5.00 15.05 9.05
N PRO A 110 -4.83 15.06 7.71
CA PRO A 110 -3.76 15.79 7.05
C PRO A 110 -4.08 17.28 7.14
N THR A 111 -3.11 18.04 7.64
CA THR A 111 -3.22 19.48 7.87
C THR A 111 -1.86 20.17 7.71
N ALA A 112 -0.75 19.45 7.88
CA ALA A 112 0.60 20.01 7.82
C ALA A 112 1.08 20.33 6.40
N LEU A 113 0.82 19.43 5.43
CA LEU A 113 1.34 19.55 4.04
C LEU A 113 0.24 19.62 2.99
N LEU A 114 -0.84 18.87 3.19
CA LEU A 114 -2.01 18.81 2.33
C LEU A 114 -3.25 18.89 3.20
N ASP A 115 -4.29 19.56 2.73
CA ASP A 115 -5.61 19.48 3.34
C ASP A 115 -6.50 18.46 2.62
N LEU A 116 -7.69 18.19 3.16
CA LEU A 116 -8.63 17.25 2.53
C LEU A 116 -9.06 17.69 1.12
N ARG A 117 -9.13 19.00 0.86
CA ARG A 117 -9.53 19.52 -0.45
C ARG A 117 -8.43 19.26 -1.48
N ASP A 118 -7.17 19.37 -1.08
CA ASP A 118 -6.02 19.01 -1.89
C ASP A 118 -6.07 17.53 -2.26
N VAL A 119 -6.37 16.64 -1.30
CA VAL A 119 -6.52 15.20 -1.56
C VAL A 119 -7.65 14.91 -2.55
N ILE A 120 -8.81 15.55 -2.40
CA ILE A 120 -9.93 15.42 -3.35
C ILE A 120 -9.52 15.90 -4.75
N ALA A 121 -8.87 17.06 -4.84
CA ALA A 121 -8.43 17.61 -6.12
C ALA A 121 -7.43 16.68 -6.83
N MET A 122 -6.50 16.06 -6.10
CA MET A 122 -5.58 15.08 -6.68
C MET A 122 -6.32 13.85 -7.26
N VAL A 123 -7.32 13.36 -6.56
CA VAL A 123 -8.15 12.23 -7.01
C VAL A 123 -8.93 12.62 -8.25
N ASP A 124 -9.64 13.75 -8.22
CA ASP A 124 -10.43 14.24 -9.35
C ASP A 124 -9.55 14.47 -10.60
N ASP A 125 -8.31 14.92 -10.41
CA ASP A 125 -7.31 15.07 -11.47
C ASP A 125 -6.95 13.75 -12.14
N ILE A 126 -6.70 12.69 -11.35
CA ILE A 126 -6.37 11.35 -11.85
C ILE A 126 -7.58 10.74 -12.56
N GLU A 127 -8.77 10.84 -11.97
CA GLU A 127 -10.02 10.33 -12.56
C GLU A 127 -10.31 10.98 -13.92
N SER A 128 -10.15 12.30 -13.99
CA SER A 128 -10.32 13.07 -15.22
C SER A 128 -9.30 12.69 -16.30
N GLU A 129 -8.05 12.45 -15.91
CA GLU A 129 -6.98 12.12 -16.85
C GLU A 129 -7.11 10.71 -17.45
N LEU A 130 -7.44 9.72 -16.62
CA LEU A 130 -7.38 8.31 -17.00
C LEU A 130 -8.75 7.69 -17.26
N GLY A 131 -9.85 8.36 -16.88
CA GLY A 131 -11.20 7.82 -16.98
C GLY A 131 -11.42 6.59 -16.09
N ILE A 132 -10.60 6.43 -15.05
CA ILE A 132 -10.74 5.40 -14.02
C ILE A 132 -11.37 5.99 -12.77
N VAL A 133 -11.98 5.14 -11.95
CA VAL A 133 -12.30 5.51 -10.57
C VAL A 133 -11.01 5.37 -9.77
N ALA A 134 -10.39 6.51 -9.43
CA ALA A 134 -9.21 6.51 -8.59
C ALA A 134 -9.67 6.23 -7.17
N ALA A 135 -9.45 5.00 -6.70
CA ALA A 135 -9.75 4.65 -5.33
C ALA A 135 -8.88 5.48 -4.39
N TRP A 136 -9.41 5.70 -3.18
CA TRP A 136 -8.65 6.33 -2.10
C TRP A 136 -7.39 5.54 -1.73
N ASP A 137 -7.32 4.25 -2.08
CA ASP A 137 -6.13 3.41 -1.96
C ASP A 137 -5.74 2.87 -3.35
N VAL A 138 -4.60 3.30 -3.86
CA VAL A 138 -4.05 2.92 -5.18
C VAL A 138 -3.62 1.44 -5.17
N ASP A 139 -3.30 0.88 -4.00
CA ASP A 139 -2.85 -0.50 -3.82
C ASP A 139 -4.00 -1.54 -3.80
N SER A 140 -5.27 -1.10 -3.99
CA SER A 140 -6.43 -1.98 -3.91
C SER A 140 -6.75 -2.67 -5.25
N PRO A 141 -6.92 -4.01 -5.29
CA PRO A 141 -7.30 -4.73 -6.51
C PRO A 141 -8.74 -4.45 -6.97
N LYS A 142 -9.54 -3.77 -6.15
CA LYS A 142 -10.85 -3.22 -6.52
C LYS A 142 -10.85 -1.70 -6.37
N PRO A 143 -11.11 -0.95 -7.45
CA PRO A 143 -11.25 0.49 -7.38
C PRO A 143 -12.63 0.86 -6.81
N GLU A 144 -12.79 0.82 -5.49
CA GLU A 144 -14.02 1.24 -4.82
C GLU A 144 -13.81 2.61 -4.14
N ARG A 145 -14.67 3.59 -4.46
CA ARG A 145 -14.72 4.91 -3.80
C ARG A 145 -15.47 4.79 -2.47
N SER A 146 -14.99 3.92 -1.59
CA SER A 146 -15.62 3.67 -0.29
C SER A 146 -14.85 4.34 0.86
N TRP A 147 -15.57 5.17 1.61
CA TRP A 147 -15.11 5.89 2.81
C TRP A 147 -14.86 4.95 3.98
N SER A 148 -15.59 3.85 3.94
CA SER A 148 -15.41 2.71 4.77
C SER A 148 -14.72 1.65 3.92
N ARG A 149 -13.54 1.19 4.35
CA ARG A 149 -13.27 -0.21 4.07
C ARG A 149 -14.29 -0.95 4.93
N GLY A 150 -15.47 -1.26 4.38
CA GLY A 150 -15.99 -2.61 4.65
C GLY A 150 -14.81 -3.45 4.27
N THR A 151 -14.12 -4.00 5.27
CA THR A 151 -12.79 -4.50 5.00
C THR A 151 -12.88 -5.39 3.78
N ASP A 152 -12.24 -4.96 2.71
CA ASP A 152 -11.56 -5.85 1.77
C ASP A 152 -10.30 -6.42 2.46
N ARG A 153 -10.27 -6.42 3.80
CA ARG A 153 -10.18 -7.70 4.50
C ARG A 153 -11.55 -8.47 4.48
N LYS A 154 -12.10 -9.00 3.37
CA LYS A 154 -11.66 -10.35 2.95
C LYS A 154 -10.17 -10.26 3.06
N GLY A 155 -9.61 -10.57 4.23
CA GLY A 155 -8.17 -10.55 4.27
C GLY A 155 -7.76 -11.41 3.06
N SER A 156 -6.52 -11.37 2.69
CA SER A 156 -5.86 -12.59 3.13
C SER A 156 -6.32 -12.89 4.57
N ILE A 157 -7.47 -13.58 4.73
CA ILE A 157 -7.50 -14.71 5.62
C ILE A 157 -6.23 -15.36 5.17
N THR A 158 -5.16 -15.16 5.95
CA THR A 158 -3.88 -15.70 5.51
C THR A 158 -4.24 -17.14 5.23
N ALA A 159 -3.92 -17.66 4.04
CA ALA A 159 -4.44 -18.96 3.67
C ALA A 159 -4.18 -19.98 4.81
N LEU A 160 -3.09 -19.77 5.54
CA LEU A 160 -2.75 -20.32 6.86
C LEU A 160 -3.81 -20.19 7.98
N GLU A 161 -4.44 -19.04 8.21
CA GLU A 161 -5.57 -18.86 9.14
C GLU A 161 -6.79 -19.67 8.72
N ILE A 162 -7.17 -19.65 7.44
CA ILE A 162 -8.32 -20.42 6.94
C ILE A 162 -8.03 -21.92 7.04
N ILE A 163 -6.79 -22.32 6.73
CA ILE A 163 -6.28 -23.68 6.86
C ILE A 163 -6.37 -24.12 8.32
N ARG A 164 -5.90 -23.28 9.26
CA ARG A 164 -5.96 -23.57 10.70
C ARG A 164 -7.39 -23.73 11.19
N GLU A 165 -8.29 -22.81 10.83
CA GLU A 165 -9.69 -22.88 11.21
C GLU A 165 -10.40 -24.09 10.59
N ALA A 166 -10.21 -24.34 9.29
CA ALA A 166 -10.77 -25.49 8.61
C ALA A 166 -10.26 -26.80 9.21
N SER A 167 -8.99 -26.87 9.62
CA SER A 167 -8.41 -28.04 10.29
C SER A 167 -9.01 -28.28 11.68
N GLU A 168 -9.18 -27.21 12.49
CA GLU A 168 -9.85 -27.29 13.79
C GLU A 168 -11.32 -27.76 13.65
N GLU A 169 -12.01 -27.23 12.65
CA GLU A 169 -13.42 -27.54 12.36
C GLU A 169 -13.59 -28.96 11.82
N LEU A 170 -12.67 -29.43 10.98
CA LEU A 170 -12.69 -30.77 10.42
C LEU A 170 -12.67 -31.85 11.52
N ALA A 171 -11.87 -31.66 12.56
CA ALA A 171 -11.86 -32.56 13.71
C ALA A 171 -13.22 -32.60 14.44
N ALA A 172 -13.88 -31.45 14.58
CA ALA A 172 -15.21 -31.35 15.15
C ALA A 172 -16.28 -32.00 14.26
N ALA A 173 -16.23 -31.77 12.94
CA ALA A 173 -17.12 -32.38 11.96
C ALA A 173 -16.99 -33.91 11.94
N ALA A 174 -15.76 -34.44 11.95
CA ALA A 174 -15.50 -35.87 12.04
C ALA A 174 -16.01 -36.49 13.35
N SER A 175 -15.90 -35.76 14.47
CA SER A 175 -16.48 -36.21 15.74
C SER A 175 -18.01 -36.25 15.72
N LEU A 176 -18.67 -35.34 15.01
CA LEU A 176 -20.13 -35.29 14.91
C LEU A 176 -20.64 -36.34 13.93
N ARG A 177 -19.94 -36.58 12.82
CA ARG A 177 -20.31 -37.54 11.76
C ARG A 177 -19.78 -38.96 12.02
N ARG A 178 -19.99 -39.48 13.23
CA ARG A 178 -19.66 -40.90 13.55
C ARG A 178 -20.80 -41.82 13.14
N GLU A 179 -20.47 -42.91 12.46
CA GLU A 179 -21.36 -44.07 12.33
C GLU A 179 -21.05 -45.12 13.43
N PRO A 180 -22.02 -45.53 14.26
CA PRO A 180 -23.32 -44.92 14.51
C PRO A 180 -23.22 -43.71 15.47
N PHE A 181 -24.08 -42.70 15.26
CA PHE A 181 -24.24 -41.55 16.15
C PHE A 181 -24.96 -41.99 17.44
N ILE A 182 -24.34 -41.82 18.61
CA ILE A 182 -24.88 -42.33 19.89
C ILE A 182 -25.34 -41.21 20.84
N GLU A 183 -24.90 -39.96 20.67
CA GLU A 183 -24.89 -39.05 21.83
C GLU A 183 -26.01 -38.01 21.92
N LEU A 184 -26.80 -37.73 20.88
CA LEU A 184 -27.85 -36.69 21.00
C LEU A 184 -29.14 -37.07 20.27
N GLY A 185 -30.01 -37.79 20.98
CA GLY A 185 -31.43 -37.94 20.64
C GLY A 185 -31.80 -39.23 19.91
N PRO A 186 -33.07 -39.69 20.05
CA PRO A 186 -33.56 -40.87 19.34
C PRO A 186 -33.53 -40.63 17.82
N ARG A 187 -33.26 -41.68 17.04
CA ARG A 187 -33.40 -41.67 15.57
C ARG A 187 -34.72 -41.00 15.19
N SER A 188 -34.66 -40.04 14.27
CA SER A 188 -35.84 -39.35 13.74
C SER A 188 -36.89 -40.38 13.30
N ARG A 189 -38.10 -40.32 13.88
CA ARG A 189 -39.21 -41.23 13.54
C ARG A 189 -39.69 -41.08 12.08
N ARG A 190 -39.21 -40.07 11.35
CA ARG A 190 -39.65 -39.71 9.99
C ARG A 190 -38.57 -39.87 8.91
N ASN A 191 -37.45 -40.54 9.21
CA ASN A 191 -36.27 -40.62 8.32
C ASN A 191 -35.73 -39.24 7.88
N LEU A 192 -36.01 -38.17 8.64
CA LEU A 192 -35.41 -36.86 8.40
C LEU A 192 -33.99 -36.84 8.96
N PRO A 193 -33.01 -36.25 8.25
CA PRO A 193 -31.65 -36.13 8.75
C PRO A 193 -31.63 -35.33 10.06
N LEU A 194 -30.71 -35.71 10.95
CA LEU A 194 -30.53 -35.00 12.21
C LEU A 194 -30.04 -33.56 11.92
N PRO A 195 -30.55 -32.54 12.64
CA PRO A 195 -30.10 -31.16 12.51
C PRO A 195 -28.57 -31.00 12.62
N GLU A 196 -27.90 -31.83 13.41
CA GLU A 196 -26.46 -31.87 13.58
C GLU A 196 -25.74 -32.32 12.30
N ASN A 197 -26.26 -33.35 11.62
CA ASN A 197 -25.71 -33.80 10.34
C ASN A 197 -25.97 -32.77 9.23
N ALA A 198 -27.15 -32.15 9.24
CA ALA A 198 -27.46 -31.04 8.36
C ALA A 198 -26.43 -29.90 8.54
N VAL A 199 -26.11 -29.51 9.79
CA VAL A 199 -25.06 -28.50 10.05
C VAL A 199 -23.70 -28.90 9.52
N VAL A 200 -23.29 -30.17 9.65
CA VAL A 200 -22.02 -30.63 9.09
C VAL A 200 -22.01 -30.49 7.56
N SER A 201 -23.11 -30.84 6.89
CA SER A 201 -23.22 -30.71 5.43
C SER A 201 -23.27 -29.25 4.97
N HIS A 202 -23.99 -28.38 5.67
CA HIS A 202 -23.99 -26.94 5.42
C HIS A 202 -22.60 -26.32 5.66
N TRP A 203 -21.92 -26.71 6.74
CA TRP A 203 -20.56 -26.26 7.05
C TRP A 203 -19.59 -26.65 5.94
N ALA A 204 -19.64 -27.91 5.50
CA ALA A 204 -18.80 -28.42 4.43
C ALA A 204 -19.01 -27.63 3.14
N ALA A 205 -20.25 -27.38 2.74
CA ALA A 205 -20.57 -26.57 1.56
C ALA A 205 -20.00 -25.14 1.67
N ARG A 206 -20.19 -24.49 2.83
CA ARG A 206 -19.72 -23.12 3.08
C ARG A 206 -18.20 -23.03 3.09
N ARG A 207 -17.52 -23.92 3.81
CA ARG A 207 -16.07 -23.90 3.95
C ARG A 207 -15.36 -24.31 2.66
N CYS A 208 -15.92 -25.24 1.88
CA CYS A 208 -15.45 -25.54 0.52
C CYS A 208 -15.57 -24.35 -0.44
N ALA A 209 -16.57 -23.48 -0.29
CA ALA A 209 -16.63 -22.25 -1.08
C ALA A 209 -15.52 -21.28 -0.67
N GLN A 210 -15.31 -21.07 0.63
CA GLN A 210 -14.26 -20.17 1.14
C GLN A 210 -12.85 -20.64 0.78
N LEU A 211 -12.56 -21.95 0.89
CA LEU A 211 -11.27 -22.52 0.51
C LEU A 211 -11.00 -22.37 -1.00
N ARG A 212 -12.01 -22.57 -1.85
CA ARG A 212 -11.90 -22.37 -3.30
C ARG A 212 -11.64 -20.91 -3.68
N ASP A 213 -12.34 -19.96 -3.03
CA ASP A 213 -12.09 -18.53 -3.21
C ASP A 213 -10.64 -18.17 -2.85
N CYS A 214 -10.12 -18.69 -1.74
CA CYS A 214 -8.72 -18.47 -1.33
C CYS A 214 -7.72 -19.13 -2.29
N ALA A 215 -8.01 -20.34 -2.78
CA ALA A 215 -7.17 -21.02 -3.75
C ALA A 215 -7.11 -20.25 -5.08
N ALA A 216 -8.23 -19.68 -5.54
CA ALA A 216 -8.28 -18.84 -6.73
C ALA A 216 -7.43 -17.57 -6.57
N ALA A 217 -7.46 -16.93 -5.41
CA ALA A 217 -6.60 -15.78 -5.11
C ALA A 217 -5.11 -16.16 -5.11
N CYS A 218 -4.75 -17.31 -4.50
CA CYS A 218 -3.38 -17.83 -4.54
C CYS A 218 -2.94 -18.12 -5.98
N MET A 219 -3.82 -18.67 -6.82
CA MET A 219 -3.52 -18.93 -8.23
C MET A 219 -3.26 -17.64 -9.01
N ALA A 220 -4.03 -16.57 -8.78
CA ALA A 220 -3.79 -15.29 -9.43
C ALA A 220 -2.44 -14.67 -9.02
N GLU A 221 -2.04 -14.80 -7.75
CA GLU A 221 -0.72 -14.36 -7.27
C GLU A 221 0.41 -15.22 -7.85
N ILE A 222 0.23 -16.55 -7.89
CA ILE A 222 1.16 -17.49 -8.53
C ILE A 222 1.33 -17.12 -10.01
N GLN A 223 0.25 -16.97 -10.76
CA GLN A 223 0.32 -16.62 -12.19
C GLN A 223 1.02 -15.28 -12.41
N SER A 224 0.72 -14.28 -11.58
CA SER A 224 1.41 -12.99 -11.62
C SER A 224 2.92 -13.11 -11.31
N LEU A 225 3.31 -14.03 -10.42
CA LEU A 225 4.71 -14.30 -10.10
C LEU A 225 5.41 -15.16 -11.15
N GLU A 226 4.70 -16.09 -11.82
CA GLU A 226 5.19 -16.88 -12.95
C GLU A 226 5.40 -16.00 -14.20
N ASP A 227 4.42 -15.13 -14.50
CA ASP A 227 4.53 -14.11 -15.55
C ASP A 227 5.68 -13.15 -15.26
N ARG A 228 6.00 -12.92 -13.98
CA ARG A 228 7.22 -12.21 -13.58
C ARG A 228 8.44 -13.11 -13.79
N ALA A 229 8.47 -14.33 -13.28
CA ALA A 229 9.62 -15.25 -13.33
C ALA A 229 10.11 -15.59 -14.75
N THR A 230 9.20 -15.62 -15.73
CA THR A 230 9.53 -15.85 -17.15
C THR A 230 10.31 -14.70 -17.79
N ARG A 231 10.29 -13.51 -17.18
CA ARG A 231 11.07 -12.35 -17.62
C ARG A 231 12.48 -12.49 -17.04
N GLY A 232 13.52 -12.18 -17.81
CA GLY A 232 14.91 -12.34 -17.35
C GLY A 232 15.18 -11.55 -16.07
N HIS A 233 15.43 -12.25 -14.95
CA HIS A 233 15.76 -11.65 -13.65
C HIS A 233 17.17 -12.05 -13.19
N ALA A 234 17.80 -11.19 -12.39
CA ALA A 234 19.01 -11.52 -11.66
C ALA A 234 18.76 -12.67 -10.64
N GLU A 235 19.77 -13.52 -10.39
CA GLU A 235 19.65 -14.76 -9.59
C GLU A 235 18.97 -14.56 -8.23
N ARG A 236 19.31 -13.51 -7.47
CA ARG A 236 18.73 -13.26 -6.13
C ARG A 236 17.25 -12.91 -6.16
N ARG A 237 16.78 -12.21 -7.21
CA ARG A 237 15.36 -11.88 -7.39
C ARG A 237 14.60 -13.10 -7.87
N ARG A 238 15.23 -13.92 -8.72
CA ARG A 238 14.72 -15.23 -9.10
C ARG A 238 14.57 -16.15 -7.88
N GLU A 239 15.57 -16.25 -7.00
CA GLU A 239 15.48 -17.02 -5.75
C GLU A 239 14.33 -16.56 -4.84
N ARG A 240 14.11 -15.26 -4.68
CA ARG A 240 12.97 -14.74 -3.89
C ARG A 240 11.62 -15.02 -4.53
N ILE A 241 11.52 -14.87 -5.86
CA ILE A 241 10.31 -15.20 -6.60
C ILE A 241 10.04 -16.70 -6.49
N GLU A 242 11.07 -17.54 -6.62
CA GLU A 242 10.99 -19.00 -6.46
C GLU A 242 10.62 -19.40 -5.02
N GLU A 243 11.17 -18.77 -3.99
CA GLU A 243 10.82 -19.02 -2.58
C GLU A 243 9.36 -18.65 -2.29
N ARG A 244 8.92 -17.50 -2.80
CA ARG A 244 7.53 -17.05 -2.66
C ARG A 244 6.57 -17.95 -3.45
N LEU A 245 6.94 -18.36 -4.67
CA LEU A 245 6.20 -19.32 -5.48
C LEU A 245 6.08 -20.66 -4.75
N ALA A 246 7.18 -21.21 -4.22
CA ALA A 246 7.18 -22.46 -3.47
C ALA A 246 6.24 -22.39 -2.26
N THR A 247 6.28 -21.28 -1.53
CA THR A 247 5.38 -21.05 -0.39
C THR A 247 3.91 -21.01 -0.84
N LEU A 248 3.58 -20.24 -1.87
CA LEU A 248 2.20 -20.11 -2.36
C LEU A 248 1.67 -21.40 -2.98
N ILE A 249 2.53 -22.17 -3.66
CA ILE A 249 2.18 -23.49 -4.21
C ILE A 249 1.87 -24.46 -3.08
N SER A 250 2.71 -24.52 -2.04
CA SER A 250 2.45 -25.35 -0.85
C SER A 250 1.12 -25.00 -0.19
N VAL A 251 0.87 -23.70 -0.02
CA VAL A 251 -0.37 -23.19 0.57
C VAL A 251 -1.58 -23.54 -0.30
N LYS A 252 -1.48 -23.39 -1.62
CA LYS A 252 -2.53 -23.75 -2.58
C LYS A 252 -2.86 -25.24 -2.49
N MET A 253 -1.84 -26.11 -2.47
CA MET A 253 -2.02 -27.56 -2.34
C MET A 253 -2.77 -27.90 -1.05
N GLU A 254 -2.40 -27.29 0.06
CA GLU A 254 -3.06 -27.51 1.35
C GLU A 254 -4.53 -27.03 1.35
N LEU A 255 -4.83 -25.91 0.69
CA LEU A 255 -6.21 -25.45 0.47
C LEU A 255 -7.03 -26.44 -0.38
N GLU A 256 -6.45 -26.97 -1.45
CA GLU A 256 -7.09 -27.96 -2.33
C GLU A 256 -7.32 -29.29 -1.62
N ASP A 257 -6.34 -29.76 -0.84
CA ASP A 257 -6.43 -30.97 -0.02
C ASP A 257 -7.55 -30.85 1.02
N LEU A 258 -7.59 -29.76 1.78
CA LEU A 258 -8.66 -29.49 2.74
C LEU A 258 -10.03 -29.40 2.04
N THR A 259 -10.11 -28.78 0.87
CA THR A 259 -11.34 -28.73 0.08
C THR A 259 -11.82 -30.13 -0.29
N SER A 260 -10.92 -31.00 -0.76
CA SER A 260 -11.20 -32.39 -1.13
C SER A 260 -11.68 -33.23 0.07
N ILE A 261 -11.03 -33.07 1.23
CA ILE A 261 -11.39 -33.78 2.46
C ILE A 261 -12.76 -33.32 2.95
N ILE A 262 -12.99 -32.00 3.04
CA ILE A 262 -14.23 -31.41 3.55
C ILE A 262 -15.41 -31.70 2.62
N ALA A 263 -15.20 -31.73 1.30
CA ALA A 263 -16.26 -32.06 0.34
C ALA A 263 -16.94 -33.42 0.62
N ARG A 264 -16.22 -34.39 1.20
CA ARG A 264 -16.79 -35.71 1.58
C ARG A 264 -17.89 -35.60 2.64
N PHE A 265 -17.89 -34.51 3.41
CA PHE A 265 -18.91 -34.19 4.40
C PHE A 265 -20.08 -33.39 3.81
N GLY A 266 -20.09 -33.05 2.52
CA GLY A 266 -21.15 -32.25 1.90
C GLY A 266 -22.08 -33.00 0.94
N ASN A 267 -21.99 -34.33 0.87
CA ASN A 267 -22.55 -35.12 -0.24
C ASN A 267 -24.03 -35.51 -0.12
N ASP A 268 -24.72 -35.14 0.96
CA ASP A 268 -26.13 -35.49 1.14
C ASP A 268 -27.05 -34.31 0.80
N SER A 269 -27.72 -34.41 -0.34
CA SER A 269 -28.67 -33.40 -0.83
C SER A 269 -29.90 -33.26 0.08
N THR A 270 -30.25 -34.29 0.85
CA THR A 270 -31.38 -34.21 1.80
C THR A 270 -30.99 -33.41 3.05
N GLU A 271 -29.74 -33.51 3.49
CA GLU A 271 -29.18 -32.72 4.59
C GLU A 271 -29.03 -31.24 4.23
N LEU A 272 -28.55 -30.95 3.01
CA LEU A 272 -28.42 -29.57 2.52
C LEU A 272 -29.78 -28.87 2.33
N ASN A 273 -30.84 -29.62 2.03
CA ASN A 273 -32.20 -29.08 1.95
C ASN A 273 -32.89 -28.97 3.31
N THR A 274 -32.26 -29.45 4.38
CA THR A 274 -32.81 -29.38 5.73
C THR A 274 -32.52 -28.01 6.33
N LEU A 275 -33.57 -27.30 6.73
CA LEU A 275 -33.47 -26.03 7.44
C LEU A 275 -32.91 -26.29 8.85
N VAL A 276 -31.71 -25.78 9.09
CA VAL A 276 -31.11 -25.78 10.42
C VAL A 276 -31.59 -24.54 11.17
N TYR A 277 -32.30 -24.75 12.28
CA TYR A 277 -32.58 -23.71 13.25
C TYR A 277 -31.58 -23.83 14.41
N PRO A 278 -30.64 -22.88 14.57
CA PRO A 278 -29.69 -22.90 15.69
C PRO A 278 -30.44 -22.63 16.99
N THR A 279 -30.86 -23.71 17.66
CA THR A 279 -31.49 -23.63 18.98
C THR A 279 -30.43 -23.41 20.07
N PRO A 280 -30.80 -22.98 21.29
CA PRO A 280 -29.85 -22.85 22.40
C PRO A 280 -29.02 -24.10 22.72
N LEU A 281 -29.47 -25.29 22.27
CA LEU A 281 -28.73 -26.55 22.38
C LEU A 281 -27.48 -26.59 21.49
N PHE A 282 -27.51 -25.97 20.30
CA PHE A 282 -26.34 -25.85 19.40
C PHE A 282 -25.21 -25.03 20.03
N HIS A 283 -25.55 -24.08 20.90
CA HIS A 283 -24.57 -23.26 21.62
C HIS A 283 -23.97 -23.95 22.85
N ARG A 284 -24.55 -25.06 23.31
CA ARG A 284 -24.01 -25.82 24.46
C ARG A 284 -22.91 -26.80 24.03
N ASP A 285 -23.06 -27.45 22.88
CA ASP A 285 -22.00 -28.31 22.32
C ASP A 285 -20.86 -27.45 21.75
N HIS A 286 -19.61 -27.76 22.14
CA HIS A 286 -18.44 -27.03 21.64
C HIS A 286 -18.15 -27.36 20.17
N ARG A 287 -18.45 -28.57 19.71
CA ARG A 287 -18.18 -29.04 18.34
C ARG A 287 -19.07 -28.32 17.34
N LEU A 288 -20.38 -28.23 17.64
CA LEU A 288 -21.33 -27.49 16.81
C LEU A 288 -20.99 -25.99 16.77
N ARG A 289 -20.55 -25.42 17.91
CA ARG A 289 -20.04 -24.03 17.94
C ARG A 289 -18.81 -23.80 17.05
N LEU A 290 -17.90 -24.77 16.96
CA LEU A 290 -16.76 -24.69 16.05
C LEU A 290 -17.24 -24.63 14.60
N LEU A 291 -18.17 -25.50 14.19
CA LEU A 291 -18.69 -25.50 12.82
C LEU A 291 -19.47 -24.22 12.47
N LEU A 292 -20.13 -23.60 13.45
CA LEU A 292 -20.84 -22.34 13.25
C LEU A 292 -19.90 -21.15 12.93
N ARG A 293 -18.58 -21.28 13.14
CA ARG A 293 -17.60 -20.25 12.73
C ARG A 293 -17.60 -20.02 11.23
N ALA A 294 -17.84 -21.04 10.41
CA ALA A 294 -17.88 -20.89 8.94
C ALA A 294 -18.99 -19.97 8.43
N PHE A 295 -20.04 -19.77 9.24
CA PHE A 295 -21.18 -18.91 8.93
C PHE A 295 -21.13 -17.56 9.64
N SER A 296 -20.26 -17.43 10.63
CA SER A 296 -20.01 -16.14 11.27
C SER A 296 -19.08 -15.32 10.38
N PRO A 297 -19.25 -13.99 10.31
CA PRO A 297 -18.16 -13.15 9.82
C PRO A 297 -16.93 -13.44 10.69
N LEU A 298 -15.76 -13.56 10.06
CA LEU A 298 -14.51 -13.78 10.80
C LEU A 298 -14.32 -12.65 11.81
N MET A 299 -13.64 -12.88 12.94
CA MET A 299 -13.37 -11.82 13.92
C MET A 299 -12.73 -10.59 13.27
N SER A 300 -11.88 -10.79 12.26
CA SER A 300 -11.26 -9.75 11.45
C SER A 300 -12.27 -8.95 10.61
N GLU A 301 -13.31 -9.60 10.09
CA GLU A 301 -14.39 -9.01 9.30
C GLU A 301 -15.44 -8.30 10.19
N ALA A 302 -15.82 -8.90 11.32
CA ALA A 302 -16.81 -8.34 12.24
C ALA A 302 -16.29 -7.07 12.96
N ILE A 303 -15.00 -7.05 13.31
CA ILE A 303 -14.34 -5.84 13.81
C ILE A 303 -14.41 -4.78 12.72
N ALA A 304 -14.00 -5.13 11.52
CA ALA A 304 -13.93 -4.19 10.43
C ALA A 304 -15.28 -3.66 9.90
N GLU A 305 -16.35 -4.44 9.90
CA GLU A 305 -17.70 -3.95 9.53
C GLU A 305 -18.22 -2.92 10.54
N SER A 306 -17.91 -3.13 11.83
CA SER A 306 -18.21 -2.15 12.88
C SER A 306 -17.33 -0.89 12.81
N GLU A 307 -16.15 -1.00 12.21
CA GLU A 307 -15.21 0.11 11.96
C GLU A 307 -15.56 0.88 10.69
N ALA A 308 -15.98 0.15 9.65
CA ALA A 308 -16.51 0.63 8.38
C ALA A 308 -17.69 1.57 8.59
N LEU A 309 -18.67 1.18 9.39
CA LEU A 309 -19.87 1.97 9.68
C LEU A 309 -19.58 3.28 10.46
N ARG A 310 -18.37 3.45 11.00
CA ARG A 310 -18.03 4.56 11.92
C ARG A 310 -16.98 5.53 11.38
N SER A 311 -16.29 5.20 10.28
CA SER A 311 -15.31 6.10 9.66
C SER A 311 -16.01 7.15 8.80
N ARG A 312 -15.79 8.44 9.09
CA ARG A 312 -16.29 9.56 8.27
C ARG A 312 -15.35 9.94 7.12
N TYR A 313 -14.15 9.35 7.05
CA TYR A 313 -13.10 9.68 6.09
C TYR A 313 -12.28 8.43 5.66
N PRO A 314 -11.75 8.34 4.42
CA PRO A 314 -11.08 7.15 3.92
C PRO A 314 -9.65 6.96 4.48
N PRO A 315 -9.17 5.72 4.72
CA PRO A 315 -7.77 5.46 5.03
C PRO A 315 -6.92 5.42 3.75
N ILE A 316 -5.92 6.32 3.65
CA ILE A 316 -5.09 6.55 2.46
C ILE A 316 -3.60 6.61 2.83
N PHE A 317 -2.77 5.89 2.08
CA PHE A 317 -1.34 6.19 1.98
C PHE A 317 -1.16 7.34 1.00
N LEU A 318 -0.94 8.55 1.52
CA LEU A 318 -0.92 9.75 0.68
C LEU A 318 0.33 9.80 -0.21
N THR A 319 1.38 9.06 0.13
CA THR A 319 2.63 9.02 -0.63
C THR A 319 2.43 8.48 -2.04
N LYS A 320 1.78 7.32 -2.21
CA LYS A 320 1.52 6.73 -3.54
C LYS A 320 0.58 7.59 -4.38
N LEU A 321 -0.45 8.13 -3.75
CA LEU A 321 -1.36 9.09 -4.39
C LEU A 321 -0.60 10.33 -4.88
N TRP A 322 0.32 10.86 -4.08
CA TRP A 322 1.16 12.00 -4.43
C TRP A 322 2.10 11.70 -5.59
N GLU A 323 2.79 10.55 -5.54
CA GLU A 323 3.66 10.07 -6.62
C GLU A 323 2.89 9.97 -7.94
N PHE A 324 1.73 9.34 -7.93
CA PHE A 324 0.92 9.17 -9.13
C PHE A 324 0.31 10.49 -9.63
N TRP A 325 -0.22 11.31 -8.71
CA TRP A 325 -0.71 12.64 -9.05
C TRP A 325 0.38 13.54 -9.64
N GLY A 326 1.63 13.42 -9.17
CA GLY A 326 2.77 14.13 -9.75
C GLY A 326 2.99 13.84 -11.24
N ALA A 327 2.76 12.60 -11.69
CA ALA A 327 2.78 12.25 -13.11
C ALA A 327 1.64 12.92 -13.88
N VAL A 328 0.42 12.87 -13.35
CA VAL A 328 -0.76 13.54 -13.94
C VAL A 328 -0.55 15.06 -14.03
N TRP A 329 0.03 15.66 -12.99
CA TRP A 329 0.40 17.07 -12.98
C TRP A 329 1.37 17.41 -14.13
N LEU A 330 2.44 16.63 -14.32
CA LEU A 330 3.38 16.82 -15.44
C LEU A 330 2.65 16.76 -16.79
N VAL A 331 1.77 15.77 -17.00
CA VAL A 331 0.98 15.62 -18.23
C VAL A 331 0.10 16.83 -18.48
N LYS A 332 -0.61 17.32 -17.45
CA LYS A 332 -1.44 18.52 -17.55
C LYS A 332 -0.61 19.74 -17.94
N VAL A 333 0.55 19.95 -17.31
CA VAL A 333 1.43 21.06 -17.68
C VAL A 333 1.92 20.93 -19.12
N PHE A 334 2.32 19.74 -19.59
CA PHE A 334 2.69 19.55 -20.99
C PHE A 334 1.52 19.85 -21.95
N ARG A 335 0.29 19.52 -21.59
CA ARG A 335 -0.90 19.86 -22.38
C ARG A 335 -1.16 21.36 -22.43
N GLU A 336 -0.97 22.07 -21.31
CA GLU A 336 -1.02 23.53 -21.28
C GLU A 336 0.05 24.17 -22.18
N LEU A 337 1.18 23.49 -22.38
CA LEU A 337 2.23 23.88 -23.32
C LEU A 337 1.94 23.51 -24.79
N GLY A 338 0.76 22.93 -25.07
CA GLY A 338 0.27 22.62 -26.40
C GLY A 338 0.56 21.19 -26.88
N PHE A 339 1.02 20.29 -26.01
CA PHE A 339 1.16 18.88 -26.36
C PHE A 339 -0.20 18.15 -26.33
N ALA A 340 -0.39 17.20 -27.24
CA ALA A 340 -1.57 16.33 -27.31
C ALA A 340 -1.17 14.85 -27.25
N GLY A 341 -1.97 14.02 -26.57
CA GLY A 341 -1.69 12.60 -26.41
C GLY A 341 -2.54 11.93 -25.32
N HIS A 342 -2.31 10.65 -25.07
CA HIS A 342 -3.05 9.84 -24.09
C HIS A 342 -2.13 8.85 -23.32
N CYS A 343 -2.59 8.31 -22.19
CA CYS A 343 -1.92 7.17 -21.53
C CYS A 343 -2.04 5.96 -22.46
N ILE A 344 -0.92 5.31 -22.74
CA ILE A 344 -0.82 4.12 -23.59
C ILE A 344 -0.96 2.82 -22.79
N THR A 345 -0.87 2.88 -21.47
CA THR A 345 -0.99 1.73 -20.59
C THR A 345 -2.44 1.31 -20.40
N GLU A 346 -2.68 0.00 -20.28
CA GLU A 346 -3.98 -0.55 -19.94
C GLU A 346 -4.52 0.05 -18.63
N LEU A 347 -5.77 0.52 -18.65
CA LEU A 347 -6.41 1.23 -17.54
C LEU A 347 -6.36 0.48 -16.19
N LYS A 348 -6.35 -0.86 -16.22
CA LYS A 348 -6.29 -1.68 -14.99
C LYS A 348 -4.90 -1.74 -14.35
N LYS A 349 -3.84 -1.43 -15.10
CA LYS A 349 -2.44 -1.43 -14.65
C LYS A 349 -1.93 -0.02 -14.35
N ALA A 350 -2.66 1.00 -14.81
CA ALA A 350 -2.28 2.41 -14.68
C ALA A 350 -1.93 2.87 -13.24
N PRO A 351 -2.58 2.38 -12.16
CA PRO A 351 -2.22 2.71 -10.79
C PRO A 351 -0.80 2.25 -10.38
N ASP A 352 -0.34 1.10 -10.90
CA ASP A 352 0.97 0.53 -10.58
C ASP A 352 2.07 1.08 -11.50
N ALA A 353 1.74 1.34 -12.76
CA ALA A 353 2.62 1.97 -13.75
C ALA A 353 1.78 2.49 -14.92
N CYS A 354 2.00 3.73 -15.37
CA CYS A 354 1.40 4.25 -16.60
C CYS A 354 2.44 5.01 -17.41
N SER A 355 2.29 4.93 -18.73
CA SER A 355 3.08 5.68 -19.69
C SER A 355 2.15 6.58 -20.49
N TRP A 356 2.55 7.83 -20.68
CA TRP A 356 1.89 8.78 -21.57
C TRP A 356 2.78 9.08 -22.76
N ARG A 357 2.18 9.19 -23.94
CA ARG A 357 2.87 9.66 -25.14
C ARG A 357 2.22 10.93 -25.64
N LEU A 358 2.94 12.04 -25.53
CA LEU A 358 2.51 13.40 -25.84
C LEU A 358 3.29 13.94 -27.05
N ARG A 359 2.63 14.64 -27.96
CA ARG A 359 3.23 15.18 -29.19
C ARG A 359 2.84 16.64 -29.43
N LYS A 360 3.79 17.42 -29.93
CA LYS A 360 3.60 18.80 -30.41
C LYS A 360 4.53 19.04 -31.58
N GLY A 361 4.00 19.12 -32.80
CA GLY A 361 4.82 19.26 -34.00
C GLY A 361 5.79 18.08 -34.18
N ASP A 362 7.08 18.37 -34.26
CA ASP A 362 8.20 17.42 -34.33
C ASP A 362 8.71 16.95 -32.97
N MET A 363 8.11 17.42 -31.87
CA MET A 363 8.46 17.03 -30.51
C MET A 363 7.58 15.90 -30.02
N GLN A 364 8.20 14.91 -29.39
CA GLN A 364 7.53 13.84 -28.65
C GLN A 364 8.09 13.78 -27.22
N ILE A 365 7.19 13.76 -26.24
CA ILE A 365 7.49 13.52 -24.83
C ILE A 365 6.79 12.23 -24.44
N GLU A 366 7.55 11.26 -23.96
CA GLU A 366 7.01 10.09 -23.28
C GLU A 366 7.33 10.20 -21.80
N LEU A 367 6.28 10.18 -20.98
CA LEU A 367 6.38 10.16 -19.51
C LEU A 367 6.03 8.76 -19.04
N ASP A 368 6.96 8.09 -18.38
CA ASP A 368 6.78 6.77 -17.81
C ASP A 368 6.80 6.89 -16.27
N PHE A 369 5.68 6.55 -15.62
CA PHE A 369 5.52 6.50 -14.16
C PHE A 369 5.80 5.08 -13.64
N GLU A 370 6.62 4.96 -12.60
CA GLU A 370 7.13 3.69 -12.06
C GLU A 370 7.72 2.77 -13.14
N ALA A 371 8.53 3.35 -14.02
CA ALA A 371 9.16 2.63 -15.11
C ALA A 371 10.22 1.65 -14.59
N GLU A 372 9.91 0.35 -14.60
CA GLU A 372 10.89 -0.70 -14.25
C GLU A 372 11.94 -0.85 -15.36
N PRO A 373 13.24 -0.57 -15.09
CA PRO A 373 14.29 -0.77 -16.08
C PRO A 373 14.65 -2.25 -16.24
N ASN A 374 15.15 -2.60 -17.43
CA ASN A 374 15.91 -3.83 -17.63
C ASN A 374 17.23 -3.72 -16.87
N TYR A 375 17.54 -4.69 -16.02
CA TYR A 375 18.80 -4.67 -15.30
C TYR A 375 19.91 -5.24 -16.15
N VAL A 376 21.07 -4.63 -16.02
CA VAL A 376 22.27 -5.10 -16.68
C VAL A 376 22.66 -6.48 -16.16
N ASP A 377 22.82 -7.44 -17.07
CA ASP A 377 23.29 -8.79 -16.76
C ASP A 377 24.82 -8.83 -16.61
N TYR A 378 25.30 -8.58 -15.39
CA TYR A 378 26.72 -8.61 -15.07
C TYR A 378 27.40 -9.97 -15.29
N SER A 379 26.64 -11.07 -15.40
CA SER A 379 27.23 -12.39 -15.68
C SER A 379 27.76 -12.51 -17.11
N LYS A 380 27.18 -11.75 -18.04
CA LYS A 380 27.56 -11.73 -19.46
C LYS A 380 28.55 -10.62 -19.80
N ILE A 381 28.77 -9.69 -18.88
CA ILE A 381 29.62 -8.53 -19.12
C ILE A 381 31.10 -8.92 -19.08
N PRO A 382 31.87 -8.63 -20.14
CA PRO A 382 33.30 -8.81 -20.13
C PRO A 382 33.96 -7.96 -19.03
N PRO A 383 35.08 -8.42 -18.45
CA PRO A 383 35.91 -7.65 -17.55
C PRO A 383 36.25 -6.26 -18.10
N SER A 384 36.49 -5.30 -17.21
CA SER A 384 36.73 -3.89 -17.59
C SER A 384 37.88 -3.67 -18.57
N HIS A 385 38.88 -4.54 -18.56
CA HIS A 385 40.06 -4.47 -19.43
C HIS A 385 39.82 -5.08 -20.83
N GLU A 386 38.75 -5.85 -21.02
CA GLU A 386 38.40 -6.49 -22.31
C GLU A 386 37.31 -5.71 -23.06
N ARG A 387 36.65 -4.74 -22.40
CA ARG A 387 35.61 -3.91 -23.01
C ARG A 387 36.14 -2.53 -23.41
N ALA A 388 35.85 -2.12 -24.63
CA ALA A 388 36.17 -0.80 -25.16
C ALA A 388 35.10 0.27 -24.83
N VAL A 389 33.94 -0.15 -24.34
CA VAL A 389 32.80 0.73 -24.03
C VAL A 389 32.33 0.51 -22.57
N PRO A 390 31.68 1.51 -21.95
CA PRO A 390 31.16 1.35 -20.60
C PRO A 390 29.99 0.36 -20.54
N VAL A 391 29.61 0.00 -19.31
CA VAL A 391 28.68 -1.11 -19.05
C VAL A 391 27.31 -0.94 -19.71
N LEU A 392 26.72 0.26 -19.65
CA LEU A 392 25.39 0.50 -20.23
C LEU A 392 25.42 0.43 -21.76
N GLU A 393 26.45 0.99 -22.38
CA GLU A 393 26.67 0.97 -23.83
C GLU A 393 26.90 -0.47 -24.31
N TRP A 394 27.67 -1.25 -23.56
CA TRP A 394 27.86 -2.66 -23.86
C TRP A 394 26.54 -3.44 -23.75
N ALA A 395 25.79 -3.24 -22.66
CA ALA A 395 24.52 -3.91 -22.43
C ALA A 395 23.49 -3.54 -23.50
N ALA A 396 23.37 -2.27 -23.89
CA ALA A 396 22.45 -1.83 -24.95
C ALA A 396 22.68 -2.53 -26.29
N LEU A 397 23.92 -2.91 -26.59
CA LEU A 397 24.30 -3.59 -27.83
C LEU A 397 24.18 -5.11 -27.78
N ASN A 398 24.33 -5.72 -26.60
CA ASN A 398 24.54 -7.16 -26.46
C ASN A 398 23.46 -7.85 -25.62
N GLN A 399 22.62 -7.11 -24.90
CA GLN A 399 21.52 -7.63 -24.10
C GLN A 399 20.21 -7.49 -24.87
N GLU A 400 19.39 -8.53 -24.85
CA GLU A 400 18.03 -8.48 -25.38
C GLU A 400 17.20 -7.54 -24.50
N MET A 401 16.59 -6.54 -25.14
CA MET A 401 15.82 -5.49 -24.48
C MET A 401 14.33 -5.75 -24.66
N ASP A 402 13.57 -5.57 -23.58
CA ASP A 402 12.12 -5.50 -23.66
C ASP A 402 11.71 -4.19 -24.38
N PRO A 403 11.05 -4.26 -25.56
CA PRO A 403 10.61 -3.07 -26.29
C PRO A 403 9.60 -2.21 -25.52
N GLU A 404 8.85 -2.79 -24.58
CA GLU A 404 7.91 -2.06 -23.72
C GLU A 404 8.63 -1.34 -22.56
N ARG A 405 9.89 -1.70 -22.28
CA ARG A 405 10.73 -1.13 -21.21
C ARG A 405 12.11 -0.78 -21.76
N PRO A 406 12.24 0.29 -22.55
CA PRO A 406 13.49 0.62 -23.24
C PRO A 406 14.56 1.21 -22.29
N PHE A 407 14.58 0.86 -21.01
CA PHE A 407 15.51 1.42 -20.02
C PHE A 407 16.48 0.37 -19.53
N LEU A 408 17.74 0.74 -19.35
CA LEU A 408 18.77 -0.08 -18.73
C LEU A 408 19.22 0.51 -17.40
N GLY A 409 19.26 -0.34 -16.36
CA GLY A 409 19.68 0.01 -15.01
C GLY A 409 20.88 -0.79 -14.53
N LEU A 410 21.86 -0.10 -13.93
CA LEU A 410 23.06 -0.73 -13.36
C LEU A 410 22.81 -1.42 -12.00
N GLU A 411 21.74 -1.09 -11.29
CA GLU A 411 21.47 -1.57 -9.93
C GLU A 411 20.01 -1.98 -9.73
N GLU A 412 19.75 -3.06 -8.98
CA GLU A 412 18.40 -3.58 -8.69
C GLU A 412 17.46 -2.59 -7.97
N LYS A 413 17.99 -1.52 -7.36
CA LYS A 413 17.22 -0.48 -6.64
C LYS A 413 17.06 0.81 -7.43
N CYS A 414 17.25 0.76 -8.74
CA CYS A 414 17.30 1.95 -9.60
C CYS A 414 15.98 2.20 -10.33
N THR A 415 14.86 2.24 -9.60
CA THR A 415 13.56 2.55 -10.19
C THR A 415 13.13 3.95 -9.75
N PRO A 416 13.24 4.96 -10.63
CA PRO A 416 12.72 6.30 -10.35
C PRO A 416 11.19 6.32 -10.50
N ASP A 417 10.54 7.25 -9.81
CA ASP A 417 9.09 7.44 -9.97
C ASP A 417 8.74 7.94 -11.38
N TYR A 418 9.62 8.74 -12.00
CA TYR A 418 9.38 9.34 -13.31
C TYR A 418 10.57 9.18 -14.25
N LEU A 419 10.29 8.75 -15.48
CA LEU A 419 11.20 8.87 -16.62
C LEU A 419 10.55 9.71 -17.71
N LEU A 420 11.27 10.69 -18.20
CA LEU A 420 10.86 11.58 -19.29
C LEU A 420 11.80 11.36 -20.47
N ARG A 421 11.27 10.78 -21.55
CA ARG A 421 11.96 10.60 -22.82
C ARG A 421 11.50 11.67 -23.78
N ILE A 422 12.42 12.54 -24.16
CA ILE A 422 12.13 13.69 -25.02
C ILE A 422 12.84 13.49 -26.35
N THR A 423 12.09 13.65 -27.42
CA THR A 423 12.52 13.52 -28.81
C THR A 423 12.21 14.82 -29.52
N VAL A 424 13.22 15.50 -30.06
CA VAL A 424 13.07 16.73 -30.86
C VAL A 424 13.93 16.59 -32.11
N GLY A 425 13.30 16.32 -33.27
CA GLY A 425 14.05 15.93 -34.47
C GLY A 425 14.95 14.71 -34.21
N ASP A 426 16.27 14.87 -34.37
CA ASP A 426 17.28 13.85 -34.10
C ASP A 426 17.78 13.87 -32.64
N GLU A 427 17.45 14.90 -31.86
CA GLU A 427 17.86 15.01 -30.46
C GLU A 427 17.03 14.06 -29.59
N ARG A 428 17.71 13.37 -28.67
CA ARG A 428 17.12 12.44 -27.71
C ARG A 428 17.62 12.79 -26.32
N ILE A 429 16.71 13.05 -25.39
CA ILE A 429 17.04 13.52 -24.04
C ILE A 429 16.29 12.64 -23.05
N LEU A 430 17.02 12.13 -22.07
CA LEU A 430 16.46 11.42 -20.92
C LEU A 430 16.53 12.32 -19.69
N VAL A 431 15.40 12.44 -19.00
CA VAL A 431 15.24 13.16 -17.73
C VAL A 431 14.65 12.19 -16.71
N VAL A 432 15.14 12.24 -15.47
CA VAL A 432 14.72 11.34 -14.39
C VAL A 432 14.18 12.14 -13.21
N GLY A 433 13.14 11.63 -12.59
CA GLY A 433 12.47 12.28 -11.47
C GLY A 433 12.04 11.33 -10.38
N ASP A 434 11.89 11.89 -9.18
CA ASP A 434 11.42 11.17 -8.00
C ASP A 434 10.45 12.08 -7.22
N ALA A 435 9.51 11.51 -6.48
CA ALA A 435 8.60 12.24 -5.63
C ALA A 435 8.72 11.80 -4.17
N THR A 436 8.27 12.69 -3.29
CA THR A 436 8.10 12.34 -1.88
C THR A 436 7.09 13.25 -1.24
N LEU A 437 6.22 12.64 -0.43
CA LEU A 437 5.32 13.38 0.43
C LEU A 437 5.82 13.27 1.87
N ALA A 438 6.70 14.19 2.25
CA ALA A 438 7.15 14.33 3.62
C ALA A 438 7.63 15.78 3.86
N SER A 439 7.83 16.15 5.13
CA SER A 439 8.28 17.49 5.52
C SER A 439 9.79 17.62 5.41
N ALA A 440 10.28 18.81 5.08
CA ALA A 440 11.72 19.10 4.93
C ALA A 440 12.56 18.66 6.15
N GLU A 441 12.07 18.92 7.38
CA GLU A 441 12.72 18.58 8.65
C GLU A 441 12.96 17.07 8.85
N HIS A 442 12.25 16.22 8.11
CA HIS A 442 12.30 14.78 8.26
C HIS A 442 13.04 14.08 7.10
N HIS A 443 13.60 14.86 6.16
CA HIS A 443 14.25 14.37 4.94
C HIS A 443 15.80 14.38 4.98
N HIS A 444 16.42 14.63 6.13
CA HIS A 444 17.87 14.88 6.22
C HIS A 444 18.79 13.65 6.07
N LYS A 445 18.32 12.43 6.37
CA LYS A 445 19.19 11.23 6.38
C LYS A 445 19.53 10.73 4.98
N ASP A 446 18.54 10.62 4.10
CA ASP A 446 18.67 10.18 2.71
C ASP A 446 17.88 11.14 1.80
N PRO A 447 18.46 12.28 1.40
CA PRO A 447 17.75 13.30 0.65
C PRO A 447 17.49 12.83 -0.79
N LYS A 448 16.23 12.90 -1.23
CA LYS A 448 15.78 12.50 -2.58
C LYS A 448 16.61 13.10 -3.74
N PRO A 449 17.12 14.35 -3.68
CA PRO A 449 18.05 14.85 -4.70
C PRO A 449 19.28 13.97 -4.92
N LYS A 450 19.89 13.40 -3.86
CA LYS A 450 21.01 12.45 -4.00
C LYS A 450 20.58 11.11 -4.61
N THR A 451 19.35 10.70 -4.35
CA THR A 451 18.77 9.50 -4.97
C THR A 451 18.60 9.71 -6.48
N VAL A 452 18.03 10.84 -6.89
CA VAL A 452 17.90 11.24 -8.30
C VAL A 452 19.27 11.37 -8.96
N GLU A 453 20.24 12.00 -8.29
CA GLU A 453 21.64 12.07 -8.74
C GLU A 453 22.19 10.70 -9.11
N LYS A 454 21.97 9.71 -8.22
CA LYS A 454 22.39 8.34 -8.44
C LYS A 454 21.68 7.74 -9.66
N TYR A 455 20.36 7.89 -9.77
CA TYR A 455 19.58 7.41 -10.92
C TYR A 455 20.12 7.93 -12.25
N ARG A 456 20.51 9.21 -12.33
CA ARG A 456 21.10 9.79 -13.56
C ARG A 456 22.37 9.08 -14.02
N ARG A 457 23.16 8.55 -13.08
CA ARG A 457 24.41 7.83 -13.39
C ARG A 457 24.18 6.37 -13.74
N THR A 458 23.12 5.78 -13.19
CA THR A 458 22.86 4.34 -13.25
C THR A 458 21.78 3.93 -14.24
N LEU A 459 21.08 4.88 -14.87
CA LEU A 459 20.06 4.63 -15.90
C LEU A 459 20.47 5.15 -17.27
N GLY A 460 19.98 4.47 -18.30
CA GLY A 460 20.01 4.94 -19.67
C GLY A 460 18.80 4.45 -20.46
N TRP A 461 18.43 5.20 -21.49
CA TRP A 461 17.37 4.85 -22.44
C TRP A 461 18.00 4.19 -23.67
N SER A 462 17.67 2.92 -23.90
CA SER A 462 18.12 2.16 -25.06
C SER A 462 17.24 2.49 -26.26
N VAL A 463 17.84 3.05 -27.31
CA VAL A 463 17.15 3.42 -28.55
C VAL A 463 18.11 3.35 -29.72
N ASP A 464 17.62 2.90 -30.88
CA ASP A 464 18.38 2.82 -32.14
C ASP A 464 19.72 2.08 -32.05
N GLY A 465 19.79 1.04 -31.20
CA GLY A 465 21.01 0.26 -30.97
C GLY A 465 22.09 1.02 -30.16
N GLY A 466 21.73 2.14 -29.52
CA GLY A 466 22.59 2.90 -28.63
C GLY A 466 21.94 3.16 -27.27
N ILE A 467 22.63 3.92 -26.42
CA ILE A 467 22.12 4.35 -25.11
C ILE A 467 22.13 5.89 -25.01
N VAL A 468 20.99 6.45 -24.65
CA VAL A 468 20.83 7.85 -24.27
C VAL A 468 20.98 7.93 -22.75
N ARG A 469 22.08 8.53 -22.31
CA ARG A 469 22.32 8.81 -20.88
C ARG A 469 21.38 9.90 -20.39
N CYS A 470 21.09 9.93 -19.10
CA CYS A 470 20.36 11.04 -18.51
C CYS A 470 21.14 12.35 -18.73
N HIS A 471 20.44 13.41 -19.12
CA HIS A 471 21.04 14.74 -19.26
C HIS A 471 21.60 15.19 -17.89
N PRO A 472 22.78 15.85 -17.85
CA PRO A 472 23.37 16.31 -16.59
C PRO A 472 22.40 17.17 -15.77
N MET A 473 21.72 18.13 -16.41
CA MET A 473 20.69 18.95 -15.75
C MET A 473 19.29 18.30 -15.71
N GLY A 474 19.16 17.06 -16.19
CA GLY A 474 17.89 16.35 -16.35
C GLY A 474 17.40 15.62 -15.10
N GLY A 475 17.73 16.09 -13.90
CA GLY A 475 17.23 15.52 -12.64
C GLY A 475 16.18 16.42 -12.02
N PHE A 476 15.08 15.88 -11.51
CA PHE A 476 14.12 16.66 -10.73
C PHE A 476 13.53 15.89 -9.54
N VAL A 477 13.00 16.62 -8.55
CA VAL A 477 12.26 16.04 -7.42
C VAL A 477 10.95 16.78 -7.21
N ILE A 478 9.85 16.06 -7.03
CA ILE A 478 8.54 16.62 -6.67
C ILE A 478 8.33 16.51 -5.16
N PHE A 479 8.32 17.67 -4.50
CA PHE A 479 8.06 17.83 -3.07
C PHE A 479 6.71 18.54 -2.81
N PRO A 480 6.11 18.42 -1.62
CA PRO A 480 4.90 19.18 -1.30
C PRO A 480 5.20 20.68 -1.14
N PRO A 481 4.19 21.55 -1.34
CA PRO A 481 4.34 22.98 -1.10
C PRO A 481 4.60 23.29 0.39
N PRO A 482 5.14 24.48 0.71
CA PRO A 482 5.60 25.52 -0.21
C PRO A 482 7.05 25.29 -0.68
N SER A 483 7.41 25.83 -1.85
CA SER A 483 8.77 25.71 -2.41
C SER A 483 9.86 26.28 -1.48
N SER A 484 9.53 27.27 -0.64
CA SER A 484 10.47 27.88 0.30
C SER A 484 11.01 26.92 1.36
N SER A 485 10.28 25.86 1.69
CA SER A 485 10.69 24.84 2.67
C SER A 485 11.87 23.98 2.18
N TRP A 486 12.17 24.02 0.88
CA TRP A 486 13.13 23.11 0.23
C TRP A 486 14.44 23.78 -0.19
N LYS A 487 14.66 25.05 0.18
CA LYS A 487 15.85 25.82 -0.22
C LYS A 487 17.17 25.15 0.15
N GLU A 488 17.24 24.49 1.31
CA GLU A 488 18.44 23.78 1.74
C GLU A 488 18.76 22.57 0.85
N PHE A 489 17.73 21.99 0.20
CA PHE A 489 17.89 20.85 -0.70
C PHE A 489 18.38 21.27 -2.09
N GLU A 490 18.21 22.53 -2.48
CA GLU A 490 18.70 23.08 -3.76
C GLU A 490 20.23 23.22 -3.79
N VAL A 491 20.88 23.27 -2.62
CA VAL A 491 22.34 23.48 -2.50
C VAL A 491 23.09 22.24 -2.05
N ILE A 492 22.48 21.05 -2.13
CA ILE A 492 23.10 19.79 -1.71
C ILE A 492 24.31 19.49 -2.60
N PRO A 493 25.53 19.31 -2.04
CA PRO A 493 26.70 18.96 -2.82
C PRO A 493 26.50 17.65 -3.60
N GLY A 494 26.79 17.69 -4.91
CA GLY A 494 26.63 16.57 -5.83
C GLY A 494 25.25 16.43 -6.46
N ALA A 495 24.21 17.06 -5.91
CA ALA A 495 22.83 17.02 -6.43
C ALA A 495 22.22 18.44 -6.64
N ALA A 496 23.06 19.48 -6.64
CA ALA A 496 22.65 20.89 -6.78
C ALA A 496 22.09 21.22 -8.17
N ASP A 497 22.29 20.33 -9.14
CA ASP A 497 21.78 20.39 -10.49
C ASP A 497 20.42 19.67 -10.64
N CYS A 498 19.89 19.08 -9.57
CA CYS A 498 18.51 18.59 -9.54
C CYS A 498 17.52 19.74 -9.31
N VAL A 499 16.53 19.86 -10.19
CA VAL A 499 15.49 20.89 -10.07
C VAL A 499 14.40 20.43 -9.10
N ILE A 500 14.05 21.27 -8.14
CA ILE A 500 12.97 20.98 -7.20
C ILE A 500 11.65 21.57 -7.70
N PHE A 501 10.64 20.74 -7.89
CA PHE A 501 9.26 21.14 -8.09
C PHE A 501 8.51 21.02 -6.78
N ALA A 502 7.68 22.02 -6.47
CA ALA A 502 6.76 21.95 -5.34
C ALA A 502 5.34 22.40 -5.73
N PRO A 503 4.65 21.64 -6.60
CA PRO A 503 3.30 21.97 -7.04
C PRO A 503 2.30 21.70 -5.91
N GLY A 504 1.33 22.58 -5.72
CA GLY A 504 0.12 22.30 -4.95
C GLY A 504 -1.02 21.89 -5.89
N PRO A 505 -1.95 21.01 -5.47
CA PRO A 505 -3.11 20.63 -6.29
C PRO A 505 -4.00 21.80 -6.73
N ARG A 506 -3.92 22.93 -6.00
CA ARG A 506 -4.65 24.17 -6.31
C ARG A 506 -3.75 25.35 -6.71
N ASP A 507 -2.43 25.21 -6.57
CA ASP A 507 -1.46 26.26 -6.90
C ASP A 507 -0.14 25.62 -7.36
N SER A 508 0.11 25.64 -8.67
CA SER A 508 1.29 25.03 -9.27
C SER A 508 2.11 25.97 -10.14
N GLU A 509 1.86 27.29 -10.08
CA GLU A 509 2.48 28.25 -11.01
C GLU A 509 4.00 28.29 -10.87
N ILE A 510 4.51 28.35 -9.64
CA ILE A 510 5.97 28.36 -9.40
C ILE A 510 6.60 27.05 -9.91
N ALA A 511 5.96 25.91 -9.65
CA ALA A 511 6.45 24.61 -10.10
C ALA A 511 6.45 24.52 -11.64
N LYS A 512 5.42 25.06 -12.31
CA LYS A 512 5.35 25.16 -13.77
C LYS A 512 6.47 26.02 -14.35
N HIS A 513 6.76 27.18 -13.77
CA HIS A 513 7.87 28.02 -14.20
C HIS A 513 9.23 27.32 -14.04
N ARG A 514 9.41 26.55 -12.96
CA ARG A 514 10.60 25.73 -12.76
C ARG A 514 10.71 24.60 -13.79
N LEU A 515 9.60 23.96 -14.16
CA LEU A 515 9.58 22.94 -15.21
C LEU A 515 9.99 23.53 -16.56
N LEU A 516 9.45 24.69 -16.92
CA LEU A 516 9.86 25.43 -18.13
C LEU A 516 11.36 25.78 -18.12
N SER A 517 11.87 26.19 -16.96
CA SER A 517 13.30 26.48 -16.79
C SER A 517 14.16 25.21 -16.96
N LEU A 518 13.71 24.07 -16.44
CA LEU A 518 14.36 22.77 -16.67
C LEU A 518 14.38 22.42 -18.17
N LEU A 519 13.22 22.48 -18.85
CA LEU A 519 13.12 22.16 -20.27
C LEU A 519 14.02 23.07 -21.13
N GLY A 520 14.12 24.36 -20.79
CA GLY A 520 15.03 25.28 -21.47
C GLY A 520 16.51 25.06 -21.16
N ALA A 521 16.84 24.50 -19.99
CA ALA A 521 18.22 24.17 -19.62
C ALA A 521 18.72 22.87 -20.27
N ILE A 522 17.83 21.91 -20.52
CA ILE A 522 18.20 20.62 -21.14
C ILE A 522 18.28 20.69 -22.67
N SER A 523 17.51 21.56 -23.34
CA SER A 523 17.69 21.85 -24.77
C SER A 523 17.14 23.22 -25.17
N PRO A 524 17.95 24.07 -25.81
CA PRO A 524 17.48 25.33 -26.41
C PRO A 524 16.38 25.13 -27.47
N ASN A 525 16.42 24.01 -28.19
CA ASN A 525 15.42 23.68 -29.22
C ASN A 525 14.05 23.42 -28.60
N LEU A 526 14.00 22.83 -27.40
CA LEU A 526 12.74 22.70 -26.67
C LEU A 526 12.16 24.07 -26.33
N LYS A 527 12.98 24.98 -25.79
CA LYS A 527 12.53 26.32 -25.41
C LYS A 527 11.93 27.09 -26.59
N ALA A 528 12.61 27.09 -27.73
CA ALA A 528 12.16 27.80 -28.93
C ALA A 528 10.80 27.31 -29.46
N ASN A 529 10.46 26.04 -29.26
CA ASN A 529 9.20 25.44 -29.69
C ASN A 529 8.10 25.44 -28.59
N LEU A 530 8.45 25.85 -27.37
CA LEU A 530 7.55 25.99 -26.22
C LEU A 530 7.02 27.42 -26.07
N GLU A 531 7.77 28.42 -26.53
CA GLU A 531 7.31 29.82 -26.65
C GLU A 531 6.32 29.95 -27.84
N PRO A 532 5.21 30.70 -27.70
CA PRO A 532 4.16 30.82 -28.72
C PRO A 532 4.58 31.58 -29.98
#